data_AF-A0A5B8QYB2-F1
#
_entry.id   AF-A0A5B8QYB2-F1
#
_cell.length_a   1.000
_cell.length_b   1.000
_cell.length_c   1.000
_cell.angle_alpha   90.00
_cell.angle_beta   90.00
_cell.angle_gamma   90.00
#
_symmetry.space_group_name_H-M   'P 1'
#
loop_
_entity.id
_entity.type
_entity.pdbx_description
1 polymer ?
#
loop_
_entity_poly.entity_id
_entity_poly.type
_entity_poly.pdbx_seq_one_letter_code
_entity_poly.pdbx_strand_id
1 'polypeptide(L)' 'MRKITLIAVSLIVVGLTGCTNLGVQPWEKGQLARSDMALDSEKLDQALDDHIYFSKEGSSGGRAFAGGGCGCN' A
#
# COMPACT_ATOMS: atom_id res chain seq x y z
N MET A 1 4.61 -1.38 45.96
CA MET A 1 5.18 -0.42 45.01
C MET A 1 6.13 -1.11 44.01
N ARG A 2 7.39 -1.41 44.37
CA ARG A 2 8.41 -1.93 43.42
C ARG A 2 8.03 -3.21 42.66
N LYS A 3 7.34 -4.16 43.31
CA LYS A 3 6.87 -5.40 42.64
C LYS A 3 5.76 -5.15 41.61
N ILE A 4 4.88 -4.18 41.87
CA ILE A 4 3.77 -3.82 40.95
C ILE A 4 4.34 -3.12 39.73
N THR A 5 5.32 -2.24 39.91
CA THR A 5 6.02 -1.56 38.80
C THR A 5 6.73 -2.56 37.89
N LEU A 6 7.38 -3.59 38.45
CA LEU A 6 8.03 -4.64 37.66
C LEU A 6 7.02 -5.48 36.85
N ILE A 7 5.88 -5.83 37.44
CA ILE A 7 4.81 -6.56 36.74
C ILE A 7 4.24 -5.71 35.59
N ALA A 8 3.98 -4.43 35.84
CA ALA A 8 3.46 -3.52 34.81
C ALA A 8 4.44 -3.37 33.62
N VAL A 9 5.74 -3.23 33.90
CA VAL A 9 6.77 -3.14 32.85
C VAL A 9 6.84 -4.44 32.05
N SER A 10 6.80 -5.60 32.71
CA SER A 10 6.79 -6.90 32.03
C SER A 10 5.59 -7.07 31.10
N LEU A 11 4.41 -6.59 31.52
CA LEU A 11 3.19 -6.69 30.73
C LEU A 11 3.26 -5.83 29.46
N ILE A 12 3.83 -4.63 29.58
CA ILE A 12 4.05 -3.72 28.44
C ILE A 12 5.01 -4.34 27.43
N VAL A 13 6.11 -4.94 27.87
CA VAL A 13 7.12 -5.57 27.00
C VAL A 13 6.52 -6.72 26.19
N VAL A 14 5.63 -7.54 26.78
CA VAL A 14 4.93 -8.61 26.06
C VAL A 14 3.96 -8.04 25.01
N GLY A 15 3.34 -6.89 25.26
CA GLY A 15 2.45 -6.23 24.30
C GLY A 15 3.14 -5.64 23.07
N LEU A 16 4.48 -5.48 23.09
CA LEU A 16 5.28 -5.00 21.95
C LEU A 16 5.62 -6.10 20.94
N THR A 17 5.25 -7.36 21.19
CA THR A 17 5.45 -8.44 20.21
C THR A 17 4.42 -8.31 19.10
N GLY A 18 4.84 -7.82 17.93
CA GLY A 18 4.02 -7.81 16.73
C GLY A 18 3.86 -9.21 16.12
N CYS A 19 2.84 -9.38 15.30
CA CYS A 19 2.60 -10.63 14.60
C CYS A 19 3.53 -10.80 13.39
N THR A 20 4.79 -11.15 13.63
CA THR A 20 5.81 -11.28 12.56
C THR A 20 5.69 -12.58 11.74
N ASN A 21 4.83 -13.52 12.17
CA ASN A 21 4.63 -14.82 11.51
C ASN A 21 3.28 -14.92 10.75
N LEU A 22 2.54 -13.83 10.58
CA LEU A 22 1.28 -13.84 9.80
C LEU A 22 1.51 -13.77 8.28
N GLY A 23 2.76 -13.73 7.83
CA GLY A 23 3.11 -13.72 6.42
C GLY A 23 3.08 -15.11 5.79
N VAL A 24 2.96 -15.15 4.47
CA VAL A 24 3.12 -16.38 3.69
C VAL A 24 4.60 -16.71 3.48
N GLN A 25 4.93 -17.99 3.38
CA GLN A 25 6.27 -18.48 3.10
C GLN A 25 6.76 -17.99 1.72
N PRO A 26 8.07 -17.79 1.50
CA PRO A 26 8.59 -17.22 0.26
C PRO A 26 8.13 -17.92 -1.03
N TRP A 27 7.93 -19.24 -0.98
CA TRP A 27 7.45 -20.05 -2.10
C TRP A 27 5.92 -19.99 -2.31
N GLU A 28 5.15 -19.56 -1.30
CA GLU A 28 3.70 -19.35 -1.41
C GLU A 28 3.38 -18.03 -2.15
N LYS A 29 4.35 -17.13 -2.28
CA LYS A 29 4.20 -15.86 -3.02
C LYS A 29 3.97 -16.05 -4.53
N GLY A 30 4.24 -17.23 -5.09
CA GLY A 30 3.91 -17.54 -6.49
C GLY A 30 2.40 -17.45 -6.79
N GLN A 31 1.54 -17.71 -5.78
CA GLN A 31 0.08 -17.58 -5.92
C GLN A 31 -0.41 -16.14 -5.69
N LEU A 32 0.35 -15.31 -4.99
CA LEU A 32 0.00 -13.91 -4.67
C LEU A 32 0.59 -12.88 -5.64
N ALA A 33 1.49 -13.30 -6.54
CA ALA A 33 2.13 -12.45 -7.54
C ALA A 33 1.76 -12.88 -8.96
N ARG A 34 0.49 -13.24 -9.18
CA ARG A 34 0.01 -13.56 -10.52
C ARG A 34 -0.06 -12.29 -11.37
N SER A 35 0.15 -12.43 -12.67
CA SER A 35 0.16 -11.28 -13.61
C SER A 35 -1.18 -10.55 -13.69
N ASP A 36 -2.30 -11.22 -13.41
CA ASP A 36 -3.65 -10.65 -13.40
C ASP A 36 -3.94 -9.79 -12.17
N MET A 37 -3.17 -9.95 -11.08
CA MET A 37 -3.30 -9.14 -9.86
C MET A 37 -2.45 -7.87 -9.89
N ALA A 38 -1.69 -7.62 -10.96
CA ALA A 38 -0.93 -6.39 -11.10
C ALA A 38 -1.89 -5.19 -11.18
N LEU A 39 -1.46 -4.03 -10.64
CA LEU A 39 -2.26 -2.79 -10.67
C LEU A 39 -2.52 -2.30 -12.10
N ASP A 40 -1.74 -2.81 -13.05
CA ASP A 40 -1.76 -2.50 -14.47
C ASP A 40 -2.06 -3.72 -15.36
N SER A 41 -2.71 -4.74 -14.79
CA SER A 41 -2.98 -5.98 -15.51
C SER A 41 -3.94 -5.81 -16.69
N GLU A 42 -4.91 -4.89 -16.58
CA GLU A 42 -5.91 -4.61 -17.62
C GLU A 42 -5.77 -3.19 -18.19
N LYS A 43 -5.28 -3.09 -19.42
CA LYS A 43 -4.95 -1.81 -20.05
C LYS A 43 -6.17 -0.94 -20.33
N LEU A 44 -7.32 -1.56 -20.62
CA LEU A 44 -8.55 -0.79 -20.90
C LEU A 44 -9.05 -0.09 -19.64
N ASP A 45 -9.05 -0.79 -18.51
CA ASP A 45 -9.47 -0.24 -17.22
C ASP A 45 -8.55 0.90 -16.80
N GLN A 46 -7.23 0.74 -16.98
CA GLN A 46 -6.27 1.82 -16.73
C GLN A 46 -6.53 3.05 -17.60
N ALA A 47 -6.76 2.87 -18.90
CA ALA A 47 -7.03 3.98 -19.81
C ALA A 47 -8.33 4.72 -19.44
N LEU A 48 -9.34 3.99 -18.99
CA LEU A 48 -10.59 4.56 -18.51
C LEU A 48 -10.40 5.34 -17.21
N ASP A 49 -9.67 4.77 -16.24
CA ASP A 49 -9.35 5.41 -14.98
C ASP A 49 -8.56 6.70 -15.18
N ASP A 50 -7.59 6.68 -16.10
CA ASP A 50 -6.83 7.88 -16.45
C ASP A 50 -7.70 8.92 -17.14
N HIS A 51 -8.58 8.51 -18.06
CA HIS A 51 -9.52 9.43 -18.71
C HIS A 51 -10.44 10.11 -17.69
N ILE A 52 -10.97 9.36 -16.72
CA ILE A 52 -11.81 9.89 -15.63
C ILE A 52 -10.99 10.82 -14.74
N TYR A 53 -9.78 10.40 -14.34
CA TYR A 53 -8.90 11.16 -13.47
C TYR A 53 -8.50 12.50 -14.11
N PHE A 54 -8.08 12.52 -15.37
CA PHE A 54 -7.77 13.76 -16.08
C PHE A 54 -9.01 14.65 -16.27
N SER A 55 -10.17 14.06 -16.55
CA SER A 55 -11.42 14.81 -16.72
C SER A 55 -11.89 15.50 -15.44
N LYS A 56 -11.55 14.96 -14.27
CA LYS A 56 -12.01 15.48 -12.97
C LYS A 56 -10.94 16.25 -12.20
N GLU A 57 -9.69 15.82 -12.30
CA GLU A 57 -8.61 16.19 -11.37
C GLU A 57 -7.31 16.58 -12.10
N GLY A 58 -7.30 16.60 -13.44
CA GLY A 58 -6.12 16.86 -14.28
C GLY A 58 -5.47 18.24 -14.12
N SER A 59 -6.10 19.18 -13.42
CA SER A 59 -5.52 20.48 -13.09
C SER A 59 -4.43 20.39 -12.00
N SER A 60 -4.36 19.28 -11.25
CA SER A 60 -3.43 19.08 -10.13
C SER A 60 -2.16 18.28 -10.48
N GLY A 61 -2.03 17.85 -11.73
CA GLY A 61 -0.96 16.96 -12.19
C GLY A 61 -1.42 15.50 -12.21
N GLY A 62 -1.27 14.86 -13.37
CA GLY A 62 -1.62 13.45 -13.59
C GLY A 62 -0.75 12.47 -12.78
N ARG A 63 -1.07 11.17 -12.85
CA ARG A 63 -0.25 10.08 -12.30
C ARG A 63 1.15 9.93 -12.94
N ALA A 64 1.46 10.72 -13.98
CA ALA A 64 2.75 10.72 -14.66
C ALA A 64 3.71 11.75 -14.04
N PHE A 65 4.94 11.32 -13.73
CA PHE A 65 5.99 12.21 -13.25
C PHE A 65 6.55 13.06 -14.40
N ALA A 66 6.46 14.39 -14.21
CA ALA A 66 6.95 15.49 -15.04
C ALA A 66 6.18 15.73 -16.35
N GLY A 67 5.43 16.86 -16.44
CA GLY A 67 4.91 17.27 -17.74
C GLY A 67 4.09 18.55 -17.97
N GLY A 68 3.43 19.24 -17.01
CA GLY A 68 3.03 20.65 -17.23
C GLY A 68 1.68 21.13 -16.68
N GLY A 69 1.71 22.35 -16.13
CA GLY A 69 0.56 23.03 -15.54
C GLY A 69 -0.33 23.71 -16.59
N CYS A 70 -1.60 23.95 -16.19
CA CYS A 70 -2.76 24.39 -16.97
C CYS A 70 -3.63 23.26 -17.57
N GLY A 71 -3.18 22.00 -17.50
CA GLY A 71 -3.83 20.84 -18.12
C GLY A 71 -3.03 20.24 -19.30
N CYS A 72 -1.73 20.50 -19.38
CA CYS A 72 -0.84 19.99 -20.43
C CYS A 72 0.23 19.09 -19.82
N ASN A 73 0.14 17.77 -19.98
CA ASN A 73 1.36 16.97 -20.18
C ASN A 73 1.91 17.23 -21.60
#